data_AF-A0A6J6DMP5-F1
#
_entry.id   AF-A0A6J6DMP5-F1
#
_cell.length_a   1.000
_cell.length_b   1.000
_cell.length_c   1.000
_cell.angle_alpha   90.00
_cell.angle_beta   90.00
_cell.angle_gamma   90.00
#
_symmetry.space_group_name_H-M   'P 1'
#
loop_
_entity.id
_entity.type
_entity.pdbx_description
1 polymer ?
#
loop_
_entity_poly.entity_id
_entity_poly.type
_entity_poly.pdbx_seq_one_letter_code
_entity_poly.pdbx_strand_id
1 'polypeptide(L)' 'MWQQVTDAVGLEKRAAIWSHPDLLPTEQDIKDPAKLIERALKQNPDDEIDAALRDLLG' A
#
# COMPACT_ATOMS: atom_id res chain seq x y z
N MET A 1 -13.17 6.26 6.85
CA MET A 1 -12.36 5.46 5.91
C MET A 1 -10.93 5.99 5.86
N TRP A 2 -10.61 7.06 5.12
CA TRP A 2 -9.21 7.51 4.96
C TRP A 2 -8.46 7.87 6.24
N GLN A 3 -9.16 8.35 7.27
CA GLN A 3 -8.55 8.58 8.59
C GLN A 3 -8.07 7.26 9.20
N GLN A 4 -8.92 6.22 9.24
CA GLN A 4 -8.56 4.88 9.72
C GLN A 4 -7.40 4.26 8.91
N VAL A 5 -7.38 4.47 7.60
CA VAL A 5 -6.27 4.02 6.75
C VAL A 5 -4.98 4.74 7.15
N THR A 6 -5.02 6.06 7.33
CA THR A 6 -3.86 6.86 7.75
C THR A 6 -3.36 6.45 9.14
N ASP A 7 -4.28 6.18 10.08
CA ASP A 7 -3.94 5.75 11.43
C ASP A 7 -3.31 4.33 11.44
N ALA A 8 -3.71 3.46 10.52
CA ALA A 8 -3.23 2.07 10.45
C ALA A 8 -1.91 1.92 9.67
N VAL A 9 -1.76 2.60 8.53
CA VAL A 9 -0.60 2.42 7.63
C VAL A 9 0.34 3.63 7.57
N GLY A 10 -0.04 4.75 8.17
CA GLY A 10 0.72 5.99 8.13
C GLY A 10 0.52 6.81 6.85
N LEU A 11 1.13 7.99 6.82
CA LEU A 11 0.99 8.94 5.73
C LEU A 11 1.68 8.45 4.44
N GLU A 12 2.84 7.80 4.55
CA GLU A 12 3.62 7.37 3.39
C GLU A 12 2.93 6.26 2.60
N LYS A 13 2.43 5.22 3.27
CA LYS A 13 1.69 4.15 2.60
C LYS A 13 0.36 4.64 2.00
N ARG A 14 -0.29 5.60 2.66
CA ARG A 14 -1.47 6.26 2.07
C ARG A 14 -1.07 7.03 0.81
N ALA A 15 0.07 7.72 0.80
CA ALA A 15 0.56 8.42 -0.38
C ALA A 15 0.90 7.44 -1.51
N ALA A 16 1.48 6.28 -1.20
CA ALA A 16 1.81 5.22 -2.16
C ALA A 16 0.59 4.70 -2.94
N ILE A 17 -0.60 4.67 -2.33
CA ILE A 17 -1.86 4.33 -3.01
C ILE A 17 -2.15 5.28 -4.19
N TRP A 18 -1.71 6.53 -4.10
CA TRP A 18 -1.89 7.53 -5.17
C TRP A 18 -0.74 7.54 -6.18
N SER A 19 0.33 6.77 -5.96
CA SER A 19 1.47 6.69 -6.89
C SER A 19 1.11 5.97 -8.19
N HIS A 20 0.08 5.11 -8.17
CA HIS A 20 -0.37 4.38 -9.36
C HIS A 20 -1.90 4.29 -9.43
N PRO A 21 -2.51 4.49 -10.62
CA PRO A 21 -3.96 4.45 -10.78
C PRO A 21 -4.58 3.08 -10.47
N ASP A 22 -3.83 1.99 -10.62
CA ASP A 22 -4.29 0.62 -10.32
C ASP A 22 -4.40 0.33 -8.82
N LEU A 23 -3.75 1.15 -7.98
CA LEU A 23 -3.76 1.01 -6.53
C LEU A 23 -4.93 1.73 -5.87
N LEU A 24 -5.64 2.56 -6.63
CA LEU A 24 -6.77 3.33 -6.13
C LEU A 24 -7.86 2.42 -5.55
N PRO A 25 -8.44 2.79 -4.41
CA PRO A 25 -9.50 2.00 -3.80
C PRO A 25 -10.74 1.96 -4.68
N THR A 26 -11.33 0.77 -4.77
CA THR A 26 -12.60 0.54 -5.43
C THR A 26 -13.78 0.90 -4.52
N GLU A 27 -15.00 0.89 -5.05
CA GLU A 27 -16.20 1.15 -4.24
C GLU A 27 -16.35 0.16 -3.06
N GLN A 28 -15.86 -1.07 -3.21
CA GLN A 28 -15.86 -2.08 -2.16
C GLN A 28 -14.89 -1.74 -1.02
N ASP A 29 -13.71 -1.20 -1.36
CA ASP A 29 -12.72 -0.75 -0.39
C ASP A 29 -13.20 0.49 0.40
N ILE A 30 -14.08 1.30 -0.19
CA ILE A 30 -14.72 2.44 0.48
C ILE A 30 -15.72 1.96 1.53
N LYS A 31 -16.49 0.90 1.22
CA LYS A 31 -17.46 0.28 2.13
C LYS A 31 -16.79 -0.55 3.21
N ASP A 32 -15.64 -1.14 2.91
CA ASP A 32 -14.83 -1.95 3.83
C ASP A 32 -13.35 -1.51 3.81
N PRO A 33 -12.97 -0.54 4.68
CA PRO A 33 -11.62 0.00 4.74
C PRO A 33 -10.56 -1.03 5.14
N ALA A 34 -10.94 -2.11 5.81
CA ALA A 34 -10.01 -3.09 6.36
C ALA A 34 -9.25 -3.83 5.24
N LYS A 35 -9.94 -4.14 4.14
CA LYS A 35 -9.34 -4.75 2.95
C LYS A 35 -8.29 -3.86 2.30
N LEU A 36 -8.54 -2.55 2.26
CA LEU A 36 -7.56 -1.60 1.75
C LEU A 36 -6.33 -1.52 2.66
N ILE A 37 -6.54 -1.52 3.98
CA ILE A 37 -5.46 -1.51 4.97
C ILE A 37 -4.60 -2.76 4.84
N GLU A 38 -5.19 -3.95 4.76
CA GLU A 38 -4.44 -5.20 4.53
C GLU A 38 -3.63 -5.16 3.24
N ARG A 39 -4.22 -4.65 2.15
CA ARG A 39 -3.53 -4.51 0.86
C ARG A 39 -2.36 -3.53 0.95
N ALA A 40 -2.55 -2.37 1.58
CA ALA A 40 -1.50 -1.36 1.77
C ALA A 40 -0.38 -1.84 2.72
N LEU A 41 -0.69 -2.71 3.68
CA LEU A 41 0.32 -3.34 4.52
C LEU A 41 1.15 -4.36 3.74
N LYS A 42 0.52 -5.13 2.83
CA LYS A 42 1.19 -6.14 1.98
C LYS A 42 1.94 -5.54 0.79
N GLN A 43 1.49 -4.42 0.26
CA GLN A 43 2.19 -3.72 -0.82
C GLN A 43 3.38 -2.94 -0.27
N ASN A 44 4.52 -3.63 -0.17
CA ASN A 44 5.84 -3.01 -0.31
C ASN A 44 6.55 -3.70 -1.49
N PRO A 45 6.11 -3.48 -2.75
CA PRO A 45 6.84 -3.96 -3.92
C PRO A 45 8.25 -3.36 -4.00
N ASP A 46 8.44 -2.14 -3.47
CA ASP A 46 9.78 -1.54 -3.35
C ASP A 46 10.70 -2.38 -2.43
N ASP A 47 10.20 -2.95 -1.32
CA ASP A 47 11.02 -3.80 -0.46
C ASP A 47 11.39 -5.14 -1.13
N GLU A 48 10.46 -5.75 -1.88
CA GLU A 48 10.74 -7.00 -2.61
C GLU A 48 11.71 -6.78 -3.77
N ILE A 49 11.53 -5.70 -4.53
CA ILE A 49 12.42 -5.34 -5.64
C ILE A 49 13.80 -4.92 -5.08
N ASP A 50 13.86 -4.14 -4.00
CA ASP A 50 15.12 -3.76 -3.35
C ASP A 50 15.82 -4.95 -2.68
N ALA A 51 15.07 -5.95 -2.20
CA ALA A 51 15.63 -7.21 -1.72
C ALA A 51 16.20 -8.03 -2.90
N ALA A 52 15.45 -8.17 -3.99
CA ALA A 52 15.90 -8.88 -5.19
C ALA A 52 17.10 -8.20 -5.87
N LEU A 53 17.14 -6.86 -5.89
CA LEU A 53 18.27 -6.08 -6.40
C LEU A 53 19.51 -6.27 -5.52
N ARG A 54 19.37 -6.32 -4.19
CA ARG A 54 20.47 -6.64 -3.27
C ARG A 54 20.99 -8.05 -3.45
N ASP A 55 20.11 -9.02 -3.69
CA ASP A 55 20.50 -10.42 -3.94
C ASP A 55 21.26 -10.58 -5.27
N LEU A 56 20.90 -9.78 -6.29
CA LEU A 56 21.52 -9.84 -7.62
C LEU A 56 22.84 -9.06 -7.73
N LEU A 57 23.00 -7.98 -6.96
CA LEU A 57 24.16 -7.06 -7.05
C LEU A 57 25.09 -7.11 -5.81
N GLY A 58 24.75 -7.93 -4.82
CA GLY A 58 25.51 -8.14 -3.58
C GLY A 58 26.57 -9.23 -3.68
#